data_AF-A0A7C7HVT6-F1
#
_entry.id   AF-A0A7C7HVT6-F1
#
_cell.length_a   1.000
_cell.length_b   1.000
_cell.length_c   1.000
_cell.angle_alpha   90.00
_cell.angle_beta   90.00
_cell.angle_gamma   90.00
#
_symmetry.space_group_name_H-M   'P 1'
#
loop_
_entity.id
_entity.type
_entity.pdbx_description
1 polymer ?
#
loop_
_entity_poly.entity_id
_entity_poly.type
_entity_poly.pdbx_seq_one_letter_code
_entity_poly.pdbx_strand_id
1 'polypeptide(L)'
;MKNIDPRKYNLSPRIRLQQKSINDLFIVIDRKSRIIMKDGYRIVEIVNSIQSAEKNSAVSVLTSAPVCSKTRQFLSERKIEIKEL
;
A
#
# COMPACT_ATOMS: atom_id res chain seq x y z
N MET A 1 4.89 -14.44 -3.50
CA MET A 1 4.65 -13.06 -3.97
C MET A 1 5.70 -12.70 -5.00
N LYS A 2 5.35 -11.92 -6.03
CA LYS A 2 6.29 -11.44 -7.06
C LYS A 2 6.43 -9.93 -6.97
N ASN A 3 7.64 -9.40 -7.12
CA ASN A 3 7.84 -7.94 -7.16
C ASN A 3 7.33 -7.39 -8.50
N ILE A 4 6.68 -6.22 -8.46
CA ILE A 4 6.27 -5.49 -9.67
C ILE A 4 7.00 -4.15 -9.71
N ASP A 5 7.33 -3.69 -10.91
CA ASP A 5 7.85 -2.35 -11.13
C ASP A 5 6.75 -1.28 -10.88
N PRO A 6 6.92 -0.38 -9.89
CA PRO A 6 5.97 0.70 -9.62
C PRO A 6 5.81 1.69 -10.77
N ARG A 7 6.79 1.79 -11.67
CA ARG A 7 6.75 2.71 -12.81
C ARG A 7 5.56 2.45 -13.73
N LYS A 8 5.06 1.21 -13.77
CA LYS A 8 3.82 0.85 -14.48
C LYS A 8 2.61 1.70 -14.05
N TYR A 9 2.61 2.15 -12.79
CA TYR A 9 1.54 2.94 -12.18
C TYR A 9 1.92 4.42 -12.01
N ASN A 10 2.95 4.89 -12.73
CA ASN A 10 3.52 6.24 -12.57
C ASN A 10 4.00 6.54 -11.14
N LEU A 11 4.47 5.50 -10.44
CA LEU A 11 4.98 5.61 -9.07
C LEU A 11 6.51 5.66 -9.05
N SER A 12 7.06 6.20 -7.97
CA SER A 12 8.51 6.19 -7.73
C SER A 12 9.05 4.76 -7.67
N PRO A 13 10.20 4.45 -8.32
CA PRO A 13 10.82 3.13 -8.26
C PRO A 13 11.29 2.73 -6.85
N ARG A 14 11.29 3.67 -5.88
CA ARG A 14 11.60 3.37 -4.48
C ARG A 14 10.45 2.68 -3.74
N ILE A 15 9.24 2.71 -4.30
CA ILE A 15 8.09 2.02 -3.71
C ILE A 15 8.26 0.53 -3.97
N ARG A 16 8.01 -0.30 -2.96
CA ARG A 16 8.04 -1.76 -3.12
C ARG A 16 6.61 -2.25 -3.33
N LEU A 17 6.33 -2.74 -4.54
CA LEU A 17 5.06 -3.38 -4.87
C LEU A 17 5.26 -4.88 -5.04
N GLN A 18 4.33 -5.64 -4.46
CA GLN A 18 4.28 -7.09 -4.59
C GLN A 18 2.91 -7.55 -5.06
N GLN A 19 2.88 -8.60 -5.87
CA GLN A 19 1.65 -9.25 -6.32
C GLN A 19 1.57 -10.65 -5.74
N LYS A 20 0.38 -11.02 -5.26
CA LYS A 20 0.08 -12.41 -4.89
C LYS A 20 -0.69 -13.13 -5.99
N SER A 21 -1.72 -12.49 -6.56
CA SER A 21 -2.51 -12.98 -7.69
C SER A 21 -2.86 -11.84 -8.65
N ILE A 22 -3.45 -12.17 -9.80
CA ILE A 22 -4.13 -11.17 -10.61
C ILE A 22 -5.08 -10.37 -9.71
N ASN A 23 -4.95 -9.04 -9.76
CA ASN A 23 -5.69 -8.06 -8.97
C ASN A 23 -5.43 -8.02 -7.45
N ASP A 24 -4.45 -8.76 -6.91
CA ASP A 24 -4.08 -8.67 -5.47
C ASP A 24 -2.66 -8.10 -5.32
N LEU A 25 -2.61 -6.82 -4.98
CA LEU A 25 -1.40 -5.98 -4.90
C LEU A 25 -1.12 -5.55 -3.47
N PHE A 26 0.16 -5.52 -3.13
CA PHE A 26 0.66 -5.13 -1.82
C PHE A 26 1.66 -4.00 -1.94
N ILE A 27 1.40 -2.92 -1.19
CA ILE A 27 2.39 -1.89 -0.91
C ILE A 27 3.19 -2.38 0.30
N VAL A 28 4.47 -2.67 0.10
CA VAL A 28 5.35 -3.20 1.15
C VAL A 28 6.04 -2.07 1.89
N ILE A 29 5.78 -1.96 3.19
CA ILE A 29 6.42 -0.99 4.08
C ILE A 29 7.14 -1.77 5.17
N ASP A 30 8.43 -2.02 4.95
CA ASP A 30 9.28 -2.74 5.89
C ASP A 30 10.25 -1.75 6.55
N ARG A 31 9.86 -1.24 7.72
CA ARG A 31 10.68 -0.29 8.50
C ARG A 31 10.42 -0.46 9.99
N LYS A 32 11.40 -0.11 10.82
CA LYS A 32 11.29 -0.18 12.28
C LYS A 32 10.29 0.82 12.88
N SER A 33 10.20 2.02 12.31
CA SER A 33 9.41 3.12 12.86
C SER A 33 7.92 3.03 12.52
N ARG A 34 7.06 3.37 13.49
CA ARG A 34 5.60 3.37 13.36
C ARG A 34 5.10 4.11 12.11
N ILE A 35 4.08 3.57 11.44
CA ILE A 35 3.32 4.24 10.37
C ILE A 35 2.40 5.29 11.00
N ILE A 36 2.57 6.55 10.59
CA ILE A 36 1.81 7.71 11.10
C ILE A 36 0.92 8.30 10.01
N MET A 37 0.14 9.33 10.34
CA MET A 37 -0.87 9.88 9.42
C MET A 37 -0.28 10.40 8.10
N LYS A 38 0.92 10.98 8.12
CA LYS A 38 1.62 11.41 6.89
C LYS A 38 1.88 10.23 5.94
N ASP A 39 2.20 9.07 6.48
CA ASP A 39 2.34 7.85 5.68
C ASP A 39 0.97 7.36 5.18
N GLY A 40 -0.07 7.48 6.00
CA GLY A 40 -1.45 7.19 5.62
C GLY A 40 -1.90 7.94 4.37
N TYR A 41 -1.67 9.26 4.30
CA TYR A 41 -1.99 10.05 3.10
C TYR A 41 -1.21 9.58 1.86
N ARG A 42 0.10 9.33 2.02
CA ARG A 42 0.94 8.80 0.93
C ARG A 42 0.48 7.43 0.43
N ILE A 43 0.06 6.54 1.33
CA ILE A 43 -0.49 5.23 0.97
C ILE A 43 -1.73 5.42 0.09
N VAL A 44 -2.65 6.32 0.48
CA VAL A 44 -3.86 6.59 -0.32
C VAL A 44 -3.51 7.15 -1.70
N GLU A 45 -2.55 8.06 -1.80
CA GLU A 45 -2.08 8.56 -3.10
C GLU A 45 -1.58 7.42 -4.00
N ILE A 46 -0.77 6.51 -3.44
CA ILE A 46 -0.26 5.34 -4.16
C ILE A 46 -1.40 4.43 -4.63
N VAL A 47 -2.36 4.14 -3.74
CA VAL A 47 -3.54 3.32 -4.06
C VAL A 47 -4.34 3.94 -5.19
N ASN A 48 -4.58 5.26 -5.14
CA ASN A 48 -5.31 5.98 -6.18
C ASN A 48 -4.61 5.92 -7.54
N SER A 49 -3.27 6.04 -7.57
CA SER A 49 -2.50 5.89 -8.82
C SER A 49 -2.63 4.49 -9.41
N ILE A 50 -2.58 3.45 -8.56
CA ILE A 50 -2.75 2.06 -9.00
C ILE A 50 -4.16 1.82 -9.54
N GLN A 51 -5.19 2.24 -8.81
CA GLN A 51 -6.59 2.06 -9.18
C GLN A 51 -6.98 2.85 -10.44
N SER A 52 -6.30 3.97 -10.70
CA SER A 52 -6.50 4.75 -11.93
C SER A 52 -6.00 4.02 -13.18
N ALA A 53 -4.96 3.18 -13.05
CA ALA A 53 -4.46 2.34 -14.13
C ALA A 53 -5.18 0.97 -14.20
N GLU A 54 -5.55 0.39 -13.05
CA GLU A 54 -6.21 -0.91 -12.94
C GLU A 54 -7.42 -0.84 -11.98
N LYS A 55 -8.60 -0.57 -12.54
CA LYS A 55 -9.84 -0.32 -11.77
C LYS A 55 -10.27 -1.45 -10.83
N ASN A 56 -9.86 -2.69 -11.10
CA ASN A 56 -10.28 -3.87 -10.33
C ASN A 56 -9.20 -4.42 -9.40
N SER A 57 -8.09 -3.70 -9.21
CA SER A 57 -6.99 -4.14 -8.35
C SER A 57 -7.27 -3.83 -6.88
N ALA A 58 -7.34 -4.88 -6.06
CA ALA A 58 -7.34 -4.77 -4.61
C ALA A 58 -5.91 -4.44 -4.15
N VAL A 59 -5.76 -3.31 -3.44
CA VAL A 59 -4.46 -2.86 -2.94
C VAL A 59 -4.48 -2.85 -1.42
N SER A 60 -3.60 -3.64 -0.83
CA SER A 60 -3.40 -3.73 0.62
C SER A 60 -2.01 -3.24 1.01
N VAL A 61 -1.81 -2.92 2.29
CA VAL A 61 -0.50 -2.59 2.86
C VAL A 61 0.04 -3.81 3.59
N LEU A 62 1.25 -4.24 3.25
CA LEU A 62 1.98 -5.29 3.97
C LEU A 62 3.11 -4.63 4.77
N THR A 63 3.09 -4.76 6.10
CA THR A 63 4.01 -4.01 6.96
C THR A 63 4.43 -4.78 8.22
N SER A 64 5.71 -4.71 8.56
CA SER A 64 6.26 -5.13 9.86
C SER A 64 6.21 -4.01 10.91
N ALA A 65 6.00 -2.76 10.47
CA ALA A 65 5.95 -1.60 11.33
C ALA A 65 4.62 -1.53 12.11
N PRO A 66 4.63 -1.11 13.39
CA PRO A 66 3.39 -0.81 14.10
C PRO A 66 2.66 0.35 13.41
N VAL A 67 1.33 0.35 13.46
CA VAL A 67 0.51 1.41 12.83
C VAL A 67 -0.24 2.20 13.90
N CYS A 68 -0.18 3.53 13.83
CA CYS A 68 -0.94 4.40 14.72
C CYS A 68 -2.45 4.16 14.55
N SER A 69 -3.22 4.10 15.64
CA SER A 69 -4.66 3.80 15.61
C SER A 69 -5.44 4.73 14.68
N LYS A 70 -5.14 6.04 14.69
CA LYS A 70 -5.77 7.01 13.79
C LYS A 70 -5.49 6.71 12.31
N THR A 71 -4.26 6.28 11.99
CA THR A 71 -3.88 5.92 10.62
C THR A 71 -4.53 4.61 10.20
N ARG A 72 -4.62 3.63 11.10
CA ARG A 72 -5.32 2.36 10.84
C ARG A 72 -6.80 2.61 10.52
N GLN A 73 -7.47 3.44 11.32
CA GLN A 73 -8.86 3.83 11.07
C GLN A 73 -9.01 4.56 9.72
N PHE A 74 -8.16 5.56 9.47
CA PHE A 74 -8.18 6.34 8.22
C PHE A 74 -8.04 5.48 6.95
N LEU A 75 -7.18 4.45 6.99
CA LEU A 75 -7.00 3.50 5.89
C LEU A 75 -8.17 2.52 5.78
N SER A 76 -8.69 2.02 6.90
CA SER A 76 -9.84 1.14 6.94
C SER A 76 -11.11 1.79 6.36
N GLU A 77 -11.36 3.06 6.65
CA GLU A 77 -12.47 3.84 6.08
C GLU A 77 -12.40 3.93 4.56
N ARG A 78 -11.19 3.82 3.99
CA ARG A 78 -10.93 3.81 2.54
C ARG A 78 -10.81 2.40 1.97
N LYS A 79 -11.17 1.37 2.75
CA LYS A 79 -11.11 -0.05 2.37
C LYS A 79 -9.69 -0.52 2.01
N ILE A 80 -8.67 0.10 2.62
CA ILE A 80 -7.27 -0.30 2.48
C ILE A 80 -6.92 -1.17 3.68
N GLU A 81 -6.75 -2.47 3.45
CA GLU A 81 -6.37 -3.41 4.50
C GLU A 81 -4.89 -3.30 4.86
N ILE A 82 -4.60 -3.49 6.14
CA ILE A 82 -3.23 -3.56 6.68
C ILE A 82 -2.99 -5.00 7.12
N LYS A 83 -2.00 -5.66 6.53
CA LYS A 83 -1.57 -7.02 6.83
C LYS A 83 -0.17 -6.99 7.40
N GLU A 84 0.09 -7.87 8.37
CA GLU A 84 1.43 -8.01 8.94
C GLU A 84 2.31 -8.84 8.00
N LEU A 85 3.59 -8.45 7.94
CA LEU A 85 4.61 -9.01 7.05
C LEU A 85 5.28 -10.23 7.66
#